data_AF-A0A929KCM5-F1
#
_entry.id   AF-A0A929KCM5-F1
#
_cell.length_a   1.000
_cell.length_b   1.000
_cell.length_c   1.000
_cell.angle_alpha   90.00
_cell.angle_beta   90.00
_cell.angle_gamma   90.00
#
_symmetry.space_group_name_H-M   'P 1'
#
loop_
_entity.id
_entity.type
_entity.pdbx_description
1 polymer ?
#
loop_
_entity_poly.entity_id
_entity_poly.type
_entity_poly.pdbx_seq_one_letter_code
_entity_poly.pdbx_strand_id
1 'polypeptide(L)'
;MKFWNGFRIFWIIYLLFFAIGLPLILHYGGDHHQSDYQMMNTSASEAFVLLGLGTTLWLIVFIYYIKQFLINPLSKKNGFNRFLQHGEKRDGTVLEEFEFLDSKPNQRSFEVGNTIGILLDREPKPPYIEIDGQVLKWNTKTMALNVIGLILLIAFAAGILVYTYINESHGYGWRYLYFWHPYVIIPGIFIFNIGLFFDITKALFSKYLGKFSKPDMLLFGKQPKL
;
A
#
# COMPACT_ATOMS: atom_id res chain seq x y z
N MET A 1 6.32 11.20 -18.73
CA MET A 1 5.86 10.53 -17.48
C MET A 1 4.34 10.29 -17.38
N LYS A 2 3.50 10.54 -18.42
CA LYS A 2 2.03 10.35 -18.32
C LYS A 2 1.53 8.93 -18.65
N PHE A 3 2.23 8.18 -19.52
CA PHE A 3 1.81 6.84 -19.98
C PHE A 3 1.65 5.84 -18.82
N TRP A 4 2.61 5.83 -17.88
CA TRP A 4 2.59 4.95 -16.71
C TRP A 4 1.42 5.22 -15.77
N ASN A 5 0.95 6.47 -15.67
CA ASN A 5 -0.23 6.79 -14.86
C ASN A 5 -1.53 6.32 -15.54
N GLY A 6 -1.64 6.50 -16.86
CA GLY A 6 -2.78 6.02 -17.64
C GLY A 6 -2.92 4.51 -17.60
N PHE A 7 -1.80 3.79 -17.77
CA PHE A 7 -1.76 2.33 -17.65
C PHE A 7 -2.22 1.85 -16.26
N ARG A 8 -1.77 2.49 -15.18
CA ARG A 8 -2.22 2.17 -13.81
C ARG A 8 -3.71 2.42 -13.62
N ILE A 9 -4.24 3.54 -14.10
CA ILE A 9 -5.67 3.88 -14.00
C ILE A 9 -6.51 2.87 -14.78
N PHE A 10 -6.09 2.52 -16.01
CA PHE A 10 -6.75 1.50 -16.81
C PHE A 10 -6.87 0.17 -16.06
N TRP A 11 -5.77 -0.33 -15.49
CA TRP A 11 -5.81 -1.58 -14.73
C TRP A 11 -6.69 -1.51 -13.50
N ILE A 12 -6.72 -0.38 -12.78
CA ILE A 12 -7.61 -0.21 -11.63
C ILE A 12 -9.08 -0.28 -12.07
N ILE A 13 -9.45 0.45 -13.12
CA ILE A 13 -10.82 0.45 -13.65
C ILE A 13 -11.20 -0.93 -14.17
N TYR A 14 -10.30 -1.58 -14.91
CA TYR A 14 -10.49 -2.93 -15.42
C TYR A 14 -10.72 -3.93 -14.28
N LEU A 15 -9.88 -3.93 -13.25
CA LEU A 15 -10.05 -4.81 -12.09
C LEU A 15 -11.32 -4.50 -11.30
N LEU A 16 -11.70 -3.23 -11.15
CA LEU A 16 -12.97 -2.84 -10.52
C LEU A 16 -14.18 -3.33 -11.33
N PHE A 17 -14.13 -3.22 -12.66
CA PHE A 17 -15.19 -3.74 -13.52
C PHE A 17 -15.32 -5.26 -13.36
N PHE A 18 -14.22 -6.02 -13.35
CA PHE A 18 -14.29 -7.47 -13.17
C PHE A 18 -14.64 -7.90 -11.74
N ALA A 19 -14.26 -7.11 -10.73
CA ALA A 19 -14.57 -7.42 -9.33
C ALA A 19 -16.00 -7.06 -8.92
N ILE A 20 -16.55 -5.99 -9.48
CA ILE A 20 -17.86 -5.44 -9.09
C ILE A 20 -18.84 -5.49 -10.26
N GLY A 21 -18.47 -4.88 -11.39
CA GLY A 21 -19.37 -4.73 -12.54
C GLY A 21 -19.83 -6.07 -13.11
N LEU A 22 -18.90 -6.98 -13.38
CA LEU A 22 -19.20 -8.26 -14.01
C LEU A 22 -20.11 -9.14 -13.13
N PRO A 23 -19.86 -9.36 -11.83
CA PRO A 23 -20.78 -10.10 -10.97
C PRO A 23 -22.18 -9.49 -10.91
N LEU A 24 -22.27 -8.16 -10.83
CA LEU A 24 -23.57 -7.48 -10.82
C LEU A 24 -24.31 -7.64 -12.15
N ILE A 25 -23.63 -7.47 -13.29
CA ILE A 25 -24.23 -7.64 -14.62
C ILE A 25 -24.68 -9.09 -14.83
N LEU A 26 -23.90 -10.08 -14.40
CA LEU A 26 -24.27 -11.49 -14.55
C LEU A 26 -25.47 -11.87 -13.66
N HIS A 27 -25.52 -11.31 -12.44
CA HIS A 27 -26.62 -11.54 -11.52
C HIS A 27 -27.91 -10.89 -12.00
N TYR A 28 -27.88 -9.59 -12.32
CA TYR A 28 -29.07 -8.81 -12.67
C TYR A 28 -29.44 -8.81 -14.17
N GLY A 29 -28.47 -9.09 -15.04
CA GLY A 29 -28.69 -9.19 -16.48
C GLY A 29 -29.06 -10.58 -16.95
N GLY A 30 -28.99 -11.59 -16.08
CA GLY A 30 -29.46 -12.94 -16.35
C GLY A 30 -30.52 -13.37 -15.34
N ASP A 31 -31.22 -14.46 -15.63
CA ASP A 31 -32.26 -15.03 -14.76
C ASP A 31 -31.68 -15.85 -13.60
N HIS A 32 -30.53 -15.44 -13.06
CA HIS A 32 -29.80 -16.18 -12.01
C HIS A 32 -30.38 -15.96 -10.60
N HIS A 33 -31.47 -15.21 -10.48
CA HIS A 33 -32.14 -15.00 -9.21
C HIS A 33 -32.78 -16.32 -8.74
N GLN A 34 -32.71 -16.55 -7.43
CA GLN A 34 -33.31 -17.73 -6.87
C GLN A 34 -34.83 -17.64 -7.01
N SER A 35 -35.47 -18.68 -7.55
CA SER A 35 -36.94 -18.68 -7.67
C SER A 35 -37.59 -18.95 -6.32
N ASP A 36 -38.86 -18.55 -6.16
CA ASP A 36 -39.62 -18.81 -4.93
C ASP A 36 -39.63 -20.30 -4.55
N TYR A 37 -39.69 -21.19 -5.55
CA TYR A 37 -39.59 -22.64 -5.34
C TYR A 37 -38.24 -23.05 -4.74
N GLN A 38 -37.14 -22.47 -5.23
CA GLN A 38 -35.81 -22.74 -4.71
C GLN A 38 -35.67 -22.18 -3.28
N MET A 39 -36.11 -20.95 -3.02
CA MET A 39 -36.03 -20.34 -1.68
C MET A 39 -36.87 -21.09 -0.63
N MET A 40 -38.02 -21.64 -1.03
CA MET A 40 -38.86 -22.43 -0.13
C MET A 40 -38.19 -23.76 0.27
N ASN A 41 -37.45 -24.37 -0.66
CA ASN A 41 -36.76 -25.64 -0.45
C ASN A 41 -35.34 -25.49 0.12
N THR A 42 -34.75 -24.30 0.07
CA THR A 42 -33.46 -24.01 0.72
C THR A 42 -33.63 -23.95 2.23
N SER A 43 -32.74 -24.65 2.93
CA SER A 43 -32.74 -24.63 4.39
C SER A 43 -32.32 -23.26 4.93
N ALA A 44 -32.94 -22.83 6.03
CA ALA A 44 -32.55 -21.56 6.67
C ALA A 44 -31.08 -21.57 7.12
N SER A 45 -30.57 -22.72 7.57
CA SER A 45 -29.18 -22.91 7.97
C SER A 45 -28.19 -22.63 6.84
N GLU A 46 -28.47 -23.11 5.62
CA GLU A 46 -27.61 -22.88 4.47
C GLU A 46 -27.51 -21.39 4.12
N ALA A 47 -28.64 -20.69 4.16
CA ALA A 47 -28.68 -19.24 3.98
C ALA A 47 -27.83 -18.49 5.01
N PHE A 48 -27.90 -18.89 6.29
CA PHE A 48 -27.07 -18.30 7.34
C PHE A 48 -25.59 -18.61 7.19
N VAL A 49 -25.23 -19.81 6.73
CA VAL A 49 -23.84 -20.17 6.42
C VAL A 49 -23.30 -19.28 5.30
N LEU A 50 -24.07 -19.06 4.23
CA LEU A 50 -23.68 -18.18 3.12
C LEU A 50 -23.60 -16.70 3.52
N LEU A 51 -24.54 -16.23 4.34
CA LEU A 51 -24.49 -14.89 4.93
C LEU A 51 -23.22 -14.70 5.78
N GLY A 52 -22.91 -15.67 6.63
CA GLY A 52 -21.71 -15.67 7.48
C GLY A 52 -20.43 -15.74 6.64
N LEU A 53 -20.41 -16.56 5.58
CA LEU A 53 -19.29 -16.65 4.66
C LEU A 53 -19.05 -15.32 3.94
N GLY A 54 -20.09 -14.74 3.33
CA GLY A 54 -20.01 -13.44 2.66
C GLY A 54 -19.53 -12.34 3.61
N THR A 55 -20.09 -12.29 4.83
CA THR A 55 -19.67 -11.35 5.87
C THR A 55 -18.19 -11.51 6.22
N THR A 56 -17.74 -12.76 6.39
CA THR A 56 -16.33 -13.07 6.70
C THR A 56 -15.40 -12.62 5.58
N LEU A 57 -15.76 -12.86 4.32
CA LEU A 57 -15.00 -12.40 3.15
C LEU A 57 -14.91 -10.87 3.11
N TRP A 58 -16.01 -10.16 3.37
CA TRP A 58 -15.99 -8.69 3.47
C TRP A 58 -15.10 -8.18 4.60
N LEU A 59 -15.12 -8.82 5.78
CA LEU A 59 -14.23 -8.48 6.89
C LEU A 59 -12.76 -8.62 6.50
N ILE A 60 -12.40 -9.70 5.78
CA ILE A 60 -11.03 -9.88 5.26
C ILE A 60 -10.65 -8.73 4.33
N VAL A 61 -11.54 -8.34 3.42
CA VAL A 61 -11.33 -7.20 2.51
C VAL A 61 -11.13 -5.90 3.29
N PHE A 62 -11.95 -5.61 4.30
CA PHE A 62 -11.82 -4.41 5.13
C PHE A 62 -10.52 -4.39 5.94
N ILE A 63 -10.18 -5.50 6.59
CA ILE A 63 -8.93 -5.64 7.35
C ILE A 63 -7.73 -5.41 6.43
N TYR A 64 -7.76 -6.00 5.23
CA TYR A 64 -6.72 -5.80 4.24
C TYR A 64 -6.61 -4.33 3.81
N TYR A 65 -7.74 -3.69 3.50
CA TYR A 65 -7.78 -2.27 3.12
C TYR A 65 -7.19 -1.38 4.21
N ILE A 66 -7.61 -1.57 5.47
CA ILE A 66 -7.11 -0.82 6.62
C ILE A 66 -5.61 -1.02 6.79
N LYS A 67 -5.13 -2.26 6.75
CA LYS A 67 -3.70 -2.56 6.84
C LYS A 67 -2.91 -1.86 5.73
N GLN A 68 -3.36 -1.98 4.49
CA GLN A 68 -2.63 -1.48 3.33
C GLN A 68 -2.64 0.04 3.19
N PHE A 69 -3.79 0.68 3.41
CA PHE A 69 -3.99 2.10 3.11
C PHE A 69 -3.98 3.02 4.34
N LEU A 70 -4.20 2.49 5.54
CA LEU A 70 -4.17 3.26 6.77
C LEU A 70 -2.94 2.93 7.63
N ILE A 71 -2.63 1.65 7.89
CA ILE A 71 -1.55 1.27 8.82
C ILE A 71 -0.17 1.30 8.16
N ASN A 72 0.01 0.66 7.01
CA ASN A 72 1.32 0.54 6.34
C ASN A 72 2.01 1.91 6.07
N PRO A 73 1.29 2.97 5.65
CA PRO A 73 1.90 4.30 5.49
C PRO A 73 2.38 4.92 6.81
N LEU A 74 1.75 4.59 7.93
CA LEU A 74 2.14 5.08 9.26
C LEU A 74 3.39 4.34 9.77
N SER A 75 3.44 3.02 9.63
CA SER A 75 4.56 2.21 10.11
C SER A 75 5.88 2.48 9.38
N LYS A 76 5.85 2.78 8.07
CA LYS A 76 7.06 3.11 7.29
C LYS A 76 7.74 4.41 7.73
N LYS A 77 7.01 5.34 8.38
CA LYS A 77 7.57 6.62 8.83
C LYS A 77 8.19 6.54 10.23
N ASN A 78 7.71 5.64 11.09
CA ASN A 78 8.18 5.52 12.47
C ASN A 78 9.52 4.77 12.60
N GLY A 79 9.93 3.99 11.60
CA GLY A 79 11.22 3.28 11.60
C GLY A 79 12.44 4.20 11.47
N PHE A 80 12.30 5.34 10.81
CA PHE A 80 13.38 6.30 10.61
C PHE A 80 13.79 7.01 11.92
N ASN A 81 12.82 7.31 12.79
CA ASN A 81 13.08 8.02 14.04
C ASN A 81 13.85 7.19 15.08
N ARG A 82 13.81 5.85 14.99
CA ARG A 82 14.54 4.98 15.93
C ARG A 82 16.05 4.97 15.70
N PHE A 83 16.50 5.19 14.47
CA PHE A 83 17.94 5.26 14.13
C PHE A 83 18.59 6.57 14.58
N LEU A 84 17.82 7.66 14.71
CA LEU A 84 18.35 8.96 15.13
C LEU A 84 18.58 9.08 16.64
N GLN A 85 17.96 8.22 17.46
CA GLN A 85 18.03 8.32 18.92
C GLN A 85 19.18 7.51 19.56
N HIS A 86 19.88 6.64 18.82
CA HIS A 86 20.88 5.71 19.37
C HIS A 86 22.32 5.97 18.86
N GLY A 87 22.67 7.20 18.48
CA GLY A 87 24.05 7.56 18.09
C GLY A 87 24.98 7.61 19.30
N GLU A 88 25.66 6.50 19.60
CA GLU A 88 26.68 6.36 20.67
C GLU A 88 28.03 6.96 20.22
N LYS A 89 28.62 7.86 21.02
CA LYS A 89 29.91 8.52 20.76
C LYS A 89 31.11 7.60 21.08
N ARG A 90 32.08 7.48 20.17
CA ARG A 90 33.44 6.97 20.47
C ARG A 90 34.50 7.84 19.82
N ASP A 91 35.57 8.11 20.56
CA ASP A 91 36.60 9.12 20.29
C ASP A 91 37.81 8.53 19.54
N GLY A 92 38.35 9.26 18.56
CA GLY A 92 39.50 8.81 17.76
C GLY A 92 40.10 9.89 16.85
N THR A 93 41.41 10.09 16.96
CA THR A 93 42.26 11.14 16.35
C THR A 93 42.36 11.05 14.82
N VAL A 94 42.27 12.19 14.13
CA VAL A 94 42.33 12.26 12.65
C VAL A 94 43.48 13.14 12.17
N LEU A 95 44.27 12.60 11.24
CA LEU A 95 45.36 13.25 10.51
C LEU A 95 44.91 13.39 9.04
N GLU A 96 44.39 14.55 8.64
CA GLU A 96 44.49 15.06 7.26
C GLU A 96 43.99 16.50 7.15
N GLU A 97 44.73 17.32 6.41
CA GLU A 97 44.54 18.77 6.23
C GLU A 97 43.66 19.01 4.99
N PHE A 98 42.52 19.70 5.17
CA PHE A 98 41.63 20.10 4.07
C PHE A 98 41.59 21.62 3.93
N GLU A 99 41.78 22.10 2.71
CA GLU A 99 41.73 23.51 2.34
C GLU A 99 40.26 23.96 2.21
N PHE A 100 39.78 24.81 3.14
CA PHE A 100 38.41 25.29 3.18
C PHE A 100 38.25 26.56 2.33
N LEU A 101 37.38 26.52 1.31
CA LEU A 101 36.91 27.71 0.60
C LEU A 101 35.68 28.29 1.31
N ASP A 102 35.88 29.42 1.98
CA ASP A 102 34.86 30.12 2.76
C ASP A 102 33.78 30.75 1.86
N SER A 103 32.55 30.29 1.99
CA SER A 103 31.42 30.74 1.17
C SER A 103 30.67 31.94 1.78
N LYS A 104 31.03 32.41 2.99
CA LYS A 104 30.40 33.56 3.66
C LYS A 104 31.41 34.40 4.47
N PRO A 105 32.09 35.39 3.84
CA PRO A 105 33.20 36.12 4.43
C PRO A 105 32.83 37.09 5.59
N ASN A 106 31.54 37.29 5.87
CA ASN A 106 31.09 38.29 6.86
C ASN A 106 30.88 37.74 8.28
N GLN A 107 31.06 36.44 8.54
CA GLN A 107 30.82 35.86 9.87
C GLN A 107 32.06 35.70 10.76
N ARG A 108 33.27 36.10 10.31
CA ARG A 108 34.52 36.06 11.11
C ARG A 108 34.67 34.75 11.92
N SER A 109 34.31 33.61 11.32
CA SER A 109 34.29 32.31 12.01
C SER A 109 35.68 31.72 12.26
N PHE A 110 36.72 32.36 11.73
CA PHE A 110 38.11 31.90 11.75
C PHE A 110 39.05 32.97 12.36
N GLU A 111 38.73 33.47 13.55
CA GLU A 111 39.71 34.19 14.37
C GLU A 111 40.56 33.18 15.17
N VAL A 112 41.88 33.40 15.21
CA VAL A 112 42.87 32.53 15.85
C VAL A 112 42.55 32.41 17.34
N GLY A 113 42.13 31.21 17.78
CA GLY A 113 41.74 30.91 19.16
C GLY A 113 40.40 30.18 19.32
N ASN A 114 39.61 30.02 18.25
CA ASN A 114 38.33 29.33 18.31
C ASN A 114 38.48 27.81 18.00
N THR A 115 38.04 26.94 18.92
CA THR A 115 38.15 25.49 18.77
C THR A 115 36.98 24.95 17.94
N ILE A 116 37.22 24.72 16.65
CA ILE A 116 36.21 24.16 15.74
C ILE A 116 36.29 22.63 15.83
N GLY A 117 35.23 21.97 16.28
CA GLY A 117 35.15 20.51 16.32
C GLY A 117 34.99 19.94 14.91
N ILE A 118 36.04 19.34 14.35
CA ILE A 118 36.00 18.68 13.05
C ILE A 118 35.53 17.23 13.25
N LEU A 119 34.33 16.90 12.77
CA LEU A 119 33.86 15.52 12.64
C LEU A 119 34.28 14.98 11.27
N LEU A 120 35.35 14.19 11.21
CA LEU A 120 35.69 13.42 10.01
C LEU A 120 34.90 12.12 10.01
N ASP A 121 33.80 12.11 9.25
CA ASP A 121 33.11 10.90 8.85
C ASP A 121 33.88 10.24 7.70
N ARG A 122 34.21 8.95 7.85
CA ARG A 122 35.07 8.19 6.90
C ARG A 122 34.27 7.47 5.81
N GLU A 123 32.96 7.67 5.73
CA GLU A 123 32.15 7.31 4.55
C GLU A 123 31.17 8.45 4.22
N PRO A 124 31.29 9.14 3.07
CA PRO A 124 30.35 10.20 2.74
C PRO A 124 29.05 9.56 2.23
N LYS A 125 28.08 9.34 3.13
CA LYS A 125 26.67 9.18 2.76
C LYS A 125 25.90 10.40 3.26
N PRO A 126 25.25 11.18 2.37
CA PRO A 126 24.51 12.37 2.79
C PRO A 126 23.32 11.97 3.69
N PRO A 127 22.82 12.86 4.57
CA PRO A 127 22.63 14.28 4.23
C PRO A 127 22.94 15.33 5.30
N TYR A 128 23.10 16.55 4.79
CA TYR A 128 22.97 17.83 5.48
C TYR A 128 21.89 17.76 6.56
N ILE A 129 22.34 17.95 7.80
CA ILE A 129 21.53 18.19 8.96
C ILE A 129 20.98 19.62 8.83
N GLU A 130 19.73 19.73 8.40
CA GLU A 130 18.92 20.93 8.61
C GLU A 130 17.82 20.53 9.62
N ILE A 131 18.12 20.77 10.90
CA ILE A 131 17.13 20.71 11.98
C ILE A 131 16.32 21.99 11.87
N ASP A 132 15.29 21.98 11.01
CA ASP A 132 14.21 22.93 11.13
C ASP A 132 12.88 22.21 10.88
N GLY A 133 12.11 22.07 11.96
CA GLY A 133 10.66 22.20 11.93
C GLY A 133 9.86 21.42 10.89
N GLN A 134 10.33 20.28 10.35
CA GLN A 134 9.49 19.45 9.51
C GLN A 134 8.50 18.68 10.39
N VAL A 135 7.50 19.41 10.90
CA VAL A 135 6.18 18.86 11.22
C VAL A 135 5.89 17.84 10.14
N LEU A 136 5.83 16.57 10.54
CA LEU A 136 5.43 15.47 9.67
C LEU A 136 4.27 16.01 8.82
N LYS A 137 4.51 16.27 7.53
CA LYS A 137 3.45 16.76 6.67
C LYS A 137 2.63 15.54 6.34
N TRP A 138 1.69 15.24 7.23
CA TRP A 138 0.74 14.17 7.01
C TRP A 138 0.05 14.52 5.71
N ASN A 139 -0.02 13.56 4.79
CA ASN A 139 -0.84 13.80 3.61
C ASN A 139 -2.29 13.61 4.03
N THR A 140 -2.81 14.56 4.80
CA THR A 140 -4.16 14.56 5.38
C THR A 140 -5.19 14.37 4.29
N LYS A 141 -4.94 14.90 3.09
CA LYS A 141 -5.77 14.70 1.90
C LYS A 141 -5.83 13.23 1.49
N THR A 142 -4.69 12.57 1.34
CA THR A 142 -4.66 11.13 0.99
C THR A 142 -5.22 10.26 2.10
N MET A 143 -4.96 10.58 3.37
CA MET A 143 -5.53 9.82 4.49
C MET A 143 -7.04 9.99 4.58
N ALA A 144 -7.56 11.22 4.44
CA ALA A 144 -9.00 11.48 4.38
C ALA A 144 -9.64 10.76 3.19
N LEU A 145 -9.01 10.79 2.01
CA LEU A 145 -9.49 10.07 0.84
C LEU A 145 -9.56 8.55 1.08
N ASN A 146 -8.57 7.96 1.75
CA ASN A 146 -8.58 6.54 2.10
C ASN A 146 -9.69 6.22 3.12
N VAL A 147 -9.96 7.10 4.08
CA VAL A 147 -11.08 6.92 5.03
C VAL A 147 -12.42 7.02 4.32
N ILE A 148 -12.60 7.99 3.43
CA ILE A 148 -13.81 8.11 2.60
C ILE A 148 -13.97 6.85 1.73
N GLY A 149 -12.89 6.35 1.13
CA GLY A 149 -12.88 5.11 0.36
C GLY A 149 -13.31 3.90 1.18
N LEU A 150 -12.85 3.78 2.42
CA LEU A 150 -13.26 2.72 3.34
C LEU A 150 -14.76 2.82 3.67
N ILE A 151 -15.25 4.03 3.98
CA ILE A 151 -16.67 4.27 4.27
C ILE A 151 -17.52 3.89 3.06
N LEU A 152 -17.12 4.30 1.85
CA LEU A 152 -17.81 3.94 0.62
C LEU A 152 -17.80 2.42 0.39
N LEU A 153 -16.71 1.73 0.69
CA LEU A 153 -16.61 0.28 0.55
C LEU A 153 -17.52 -0.46 1.54
N ILE A 154 -17.60 0.02 2.79
CA ILE A 154 -18.53 -0.52 3.80
C ILE A 154 -19.98 -0.25 3.39
N ALA A 155 -20.28 0.98 2.98
CA ALA A 155 -21.60 1.37 2.51
C ALA A 155 -22.01 0.57 1.27
N PHE A 156 -21.07 0.23 0.39
CA PHE A 156 -21.30 -0.61 -0.77
C PHE A 156 -21.62 -2.06 -0.36
N ALA A 157 -20.85 -2.66 0.54
CA ALA A 157 -21.10 -4.01 1.04
C ALA A 157 -22.47 -4.12 1.75
N ALA A 158 -22.78 -3.16 2.63
CA ALA A 158 -24.06 -3.08 3.31
C ALA A 158 -25.20 -2.77 2.31
N GLY A 159 -24.94 -1.87 1.36
CA GLY A 159 -25.90 -1.44 0.35
C GLY A 159 -26.34 -2.60 -0.54
N ILE A 160 -25.41 -3.45 -1.01
CA ILE A 160 -25.76 -4.68 -1.73
C ILE A 160 -26.65 -5.58 -0.88
N LEU A 161 -26.24 -5.84 0.36
CA LEU A 161 -26.97 -6.76 1.23
C LEU A 161 -28.40 -6.26 1.51
N VAL A 162 -28.56 -4.96 1.76
CA VAL A 162 -29.87 -4.34 2.01
C VAL A 162 -30.71 -4.29 0.73
N TYR A 163 -30.11 -3.90 -0.39
CA TYR A 163 -30.81 -3.82 -1.68
C TYR A 163 -31.36 -5.20 -2.09
N THR A 164 -30.54 -6.24 -2.02
CA THR A 164 -30.96 -7.60 -2.37
C THR A 164 -31.96 -8.15 -1.37
N TYR A 165 -31.83 -7.84 -0.08
CA TYR A 165 -32.83 -8.23 0.91
C TYR A 165 -34.22 -7.63 0.60
N ILE A 166 -34.29 -6.36 0.23
CA ILE A 166 -35.57 -5.70 -0.08
C ILE A 166 -36.19 -6.26 -1.36
N ASN A 167 -35.39 -6.52 -2.39
CA ASN A 167 -35.89 -6.85 -3.72
C ASN A 167 -35.99 -8.36 -4.00
N GLU A 168 -35.18 -9.20 -3.35
CA GLU A 168 -35.03 -10.62 -3.69
C GLU A 168 -35.50 -11.55 -2.56
N SER A 169 -35.67 -11.07 -1.33
CA SER A 169 -36.07 -11.92 -0.20
C SER A 169 -37.48 -12.49 -0.34
N HIS A 170 -38.42 -11.74 -0.93
CA HIS A 170 -39.85 -12.07 -1.05
C HIS A 170 -40.51 -12.58 0.26
N GLY A 171 -39.98 -12.23 1.43
CA GLY A 171 -40.45 -12.71 2.74
C GLY A 171 -39.85 -14.03 3.21
N TYR A 172 -38.97 -14.68 2.43
CA TYR A 172 -38.26 -15.91 2.79
C TYR A 172 -36.99 -15.67 3.64
N GLY A 173 -36.76 -14.44 4.09
CA GLY A 173 -35.60 -14.06 4.89
C GLY A 173 -34.32 -14.07 4.08
N TRP A 174 -33.24 -14.67 4.58
CA TRP A 174 -31.92 -14.70 3.91
C TRP A 174 -31.79 -15.77 2.81
N ARG A 175 -32.85 -16.54 2.55
CA ARG A 175 -32.81 -17.72 1.66
C ARG A 175 -32.61 -17.41 0.18
N TYR A 176 -32.67 -16.14 -0.21
CA TYR A 176 -32.29 -15.66 -1.53
C TYR A 176 -30.76 -15.67 -1.74
N LEU A 177 -29.97 -15.80 -0.67
CA LEU A 177 -28.52 -15.90 -0.76
C LEU A 177 -28.12 -17.30 -1.22
N TYR A 178 -27.46 -17.34 -2.38
CA TYR A 178 -26.81 -18.53 -2.93
C TYR A 178 -25.34 -18.22 -3.21
N PHE A 179 -24.56 -19.25 -3.53
CA PHE A 179 -23.11 -19.13 -3.68
C PHE A 179 -22.66 -18.08 -4.70
N TRP A 180 -23.37 -17.93 -5.82
CA TRP A 180 -23.03 -16.99 -6.89
C TRP A 180 -23.59 -15.59 -6.69
N HIS A 181 -24.27 -15.34 -5.57
CA HIS A 181 -24.87 -14.05 -5.27
C HIS A 181 -23.76 -12.97 -5.15
N PRO A 182 -23.98 -11.73 -5.67
CA PRO A 182 -22.98 -10.67 -5.68
C PRO A 182 -22.35 -10.38 -4.31
N TYR A 183 -23.15 -10.47 -3.24
CA TYR A 183 -22.66 -10.28 -1.87
C TYR A 183 -21.53 -11.24 -1.47
N VAL A 184 -21.53 -12.49 -1.98
CA VAL A 184 -20.53 -13.51 -1.68
C VAL A 184 -19.39 -13.47 -2.70
N ILE A 185 -19.72 -13.36 -3.99
CA ILE A 185 -18.74 -13.44 -5.08
C ILE A 185 -17.83 -12.21 -5.14
N ILE A 186 -18.37 -11.00 -4.98
CA ILE A 186 -17.57 -9.75 -5.08
C ILE A 186 -16.38 -9.76 -4.11
N PRO A 187 -16.54 -9.98 -2.79
CA PRO A 187 -15.39 -9.99 -1.89
C PRO A 187 -14.45 -11.17 -2.17
N GLY A 188 -14.97 -12.31 -2.64
CA GLY A 188 -14.15 -13.44 -3.10
C GLY A 188 -13.25 -13.07 -4.30
N ILE A 189 -13.80 -12.39 -5.31
CA ILE A 189 -13.05 -11.90 -6.46
C ILE A 189 -12.04 -10.83 -6.03
N PHE A 190 -12.38 -9.94 -5.08
CA PHE A 190 -11.43 -8.98 -4.52
C PHE A 190 -10.20 -9.68 -3.91
N ILE A 191 -10.43 -10.68 -3.06
CA ILE A 191 -9.35 -11.43 -2.40
C ILE A 191 -8.48 -12.15 -3.46
N PHE A 192 -9.12 -12.78 -4.44
CA PHE A 192 -8.43 -13.47 -5.53
C PHE A 192 -7.55 -12.50 -6.34
N ASN A 193 -8.09 -11.34 -6.73
CA ASN A 193 -7.35 -10.32 -7.46
C ASN A 193 -6.20 -9.74 -6.63
N ILE A 194 -6.38 -9.58 -5.31
CA ILE A 194 -5.30 -9.12 -4.43
C ILE A 194 -4.15 -10.14 -4.42
N GLY A 195 -4.42 -11.42 -4.20
CA GLY A 195 -3.37 -12.45 -4.18
C GLY A 195 -2.63 -12.54 -5.52
N LEU A 196 -3.38 -12.68 -6.61
CA LEU A 196 -2.84 -12.85 -7.95
C LEU A 196 -2.07 -11.62 -8.44
N PHE A 197 -2.59 -10.41 -8.20
CA PHE A 197 -1.93 -9.18 -8.65
C PHE A 197 -0.63 -8.92 -7.87
N PHE A 198 -0.59 -9.17 -6.56
CA PHE A 198 0.63 -8.99 -5.77
C PHE A 198 1.72 -9.99 -6.16
N ASP A 199 1.36 -11.23 -6.45
CA ASP A 199 2.33 -12.26 -6.81
C ASP A 199 2.86 -12.06 -8.23
N ILE A 200 1.99 -11.74 -9.19
CA ILE A 200 2.40 -11.47 -10.58
C ILE A 200 3.26 -10.22 -10.66
N THR A 201 2.87 -9.13 -9.97
CA THR A 201 3.69 -7.91 -9.98
C THR A 201 5.04 -8.15 -9.31
N LYS A 202 5.10 -8.84 -8.15
CA LYS A 202 6.41 -9.18 -7.56
C LYS A 202 7.26 -10.05 -8.47
N ALA A 203 6.68 -11.08 -9.10
CA ALA A 203 7.41 -12.01 -9.96
C ALA A 203 7.90 -11.38 -11.27
N LEU A 204 7.07 -10.56 -11.93
CA LEU A 204 7.49 -9.81 -13.11
C LEU A 204 8.54 -8.76 -12.75
N PHE A 205 8.31 -7.96 -11.71
CA PHE A 205 9.24 -6.88 -11.36
C PHE A 205 10.56 -7.39 -10.79
N SER A 206 10.60 -8.50 -10.04
CA SER A 206 11.87 -9.08 -9.57
C SER A 206 12.76 -9.54 -10.73
N LYS A 207 12.16 -10.06 -11.80
CA LYS A 207 12.86 -10.47 -13.02
C LYS A 207 13.45 -9.28 -13.79
N TYR A 208 12.78 -8.13 -13.78
CA TYR A 208 13.27 -6.92 -14.46
C TYR A 208 14.23 -6.08 -13.58
N LEU A 209 14.02 -6.00 -12.26
CA LEU A 209 14.91 -5.26 -11.34
C LEU A 209 16.19 -6.03 -10.99
N GLY A 210 16.14 -7.36 -10.92
CA GLY A 210 17.30 -8.20 -10.61
C GLY A 210 18.43 -8.10 -11.65
N LYS A 211 18.14 -7.57 -12.84
CA LYS A 211 19.12 -7.34 -13.91
C LYS A 211 19.92 -6.04 -13.75
N PHE A 212 19.46 -5.08 -12.93
CA PHE A 212 20.16 -3.81 -12.70
C PHE A 212 21.08 -3.82 -11.46
N SER A 213 21.03 -4.87 -10.63
CA SER A 213 21.78 -4.96 -9.37
C SER A 213 23.05 -5.82 -9.45
N LYS A 214 23.58 -6.06 -10.66
CA LYS A 214 24.98 -6.46 -10.83
C LYS A 214 25.72 -5.26 -11.40
N PRO A 215 26.36 -4.41 -10.56
CA PRO A 215 27.52 -3.71 -11.06
C PRO A 215 28.56 -4.79 -11.35
N ASP A 216 28.78 -5.08 -12.63
CA ASP A 216 30.06 -5.63 -13.06
C ASP A 216 31.11 -4.66 -12.53
N MET A 217 31.71 -5.02 -11.40
CA MET A 217 32.93 -4.41 -10.90
C MET A 217 33.98 -4.66 -11.98
N LEU A 218 34.04 -3.70 -12.90
CA LEU A 218 35.14 -3.51 -13.82
C LEU A 218 36.40 -3.34 -12.97
N LEU A 219 37.10 -4.46 -12.74
CA LEU A 219 38.48 -4.51 -12.28
C LEU A 219 39.37 -3.86 -13.34
N PHE A 220 39.38 -2.53 -13.41
CA PHE A 220 40.42 -1.77 -14.09
C PHE A 220 41.55 -1.46 -13.10
N GLY A 221 42.15 -2.53 -12.57
CA GLY A 221 43.44 -2.47 -11.89
C GLY A 221 44.55 -2.33 -12.91
N LYS A 222 44.82 -1.11 -13.36
CA LYS A 222 46.01 -0.78 -14.15
C LYS A 222 47.22 -0.82 -13.19
N GLN A 223 48.00 -1.89 -13.25
CA GLN A 223 49.27 -2.02 -12.54
C GLN A 223 50.29 -0.99 -13.11
N PRO A 224 50.97 -0.17 -12.28
CA PRO A 224 52.15 0.54 -12.73
C PRO A 224 53.33 -0.45 -12.82
N LYS A 225 53.88 -0.63 -14.03
CA LYS A 225 55.20 -1.26 -14.19
C LYS A 225 56.25 -0.25 -13.72
N LEU A 226 57.08 -0.67 -12.76
CA LEU A 226 58.41 -0.11 -12.53
C LEU A 226 59.28 -0.27 -13.78
#